data_AF-A0A6P0SGL0-F1
#
_entry.id   AF-A0A6P0SGL0-F1
#
_cell.length_a   1.000
_cell.length_b   1.000
_cell.length_c   1.000
_cell.angle_alpha   90.00
_cell.angle_beta   90.00
_cell.angle_gamma   90.00
#
_symmetry.space_group_name_H-M   'P 1'
#
loop_
_entity.id
_entity.type
_entity.pdbx_description
1 polymer ?
#
loop_
_entity_poly.entity_id
_entity_poly.type
_entity_poly.pdbx_seq_one_letter_code
_entity_poly.pdbx_strand_id
1 'polypeptide(L)'
;MDMLAKFAERVTERLMAGILTFPDGQAWAIVVILIMIYGLIALPIGLRNGFLQLDQDLPTIDVQPLSPLSKETDHDAPLSPLLIESDVSAVKVKTSWPIVVKIMITALFTPAIAEEIFFRVLLLPHPSENPSLISIYAWSTVSLVIFVIYHPLNAITFYPAARETFFKPIFLFLATLLGIICTIAYIKSGSIWTAVVIHWLFVVIWLIGLGGKKRLL
;
A
#
# COMPACT_ATOMS: atom_id res chain seq x y z
N MET A 1 -37.70 -1.14 -3.32
CA MET A 1 -37.33 -1.83 -2.06
C MET A 1 -36.80 -3.23 -2.33
N ASP A 2 -37.48 -4.06 -3.13
CA ASP A 2 -37.06 -5.45 -3.45
C ASP A 2 -35.64 -5.57 -4.08
N MET A 3 -35.30 -4.72 -5.06
CA MET A 3 -33.98 -4.76 -5.72
C MET A 3 -32.82 -4.40 -4.77
N LEU A 4 -33.01 -3.40 -3.92
CA LEU A 4 -32.00 -2.97 -2.95
C LEU A 4 -31.77 -4.04 -1.88
N ALA A 5 -32.85 -4.70 -1.42
CA ALA A 5 -32.76 -5.79 -0.45
C ALA A 5 -31.97 -6.98 -1.02
N LYS A 6 -32.30 -7.41 -2.25
CA LYS A 6 -31.57 -8.49 -2.95
C LYS A 6 -30.10 -8.17 -3.19
N PHE A 7 -29.77 -6.92 -3.49
CA PHE A 7 -28.39 -6.48 -3.61
C PHE A 7 -27.66 -6.54 -2.27
N ALA A 8 -28.27 -6.01 -1.21
CA ALA A 8 -27.67 -6.01 0.13
C ALA A 8 -27.47 -7.44 0.68
N GLU A 9 -28.43 -8.33 0.45
CA GLU A 9 -28.34 -9.75 0.79
C GLU A 9 -27.14 -10.39 0.08
N ARG A 10 -27.02 -10.22 -1.23
CA ARG A 10 -25.90 -10.75 -2.01
C ARG A 10 -24.55 -10.22 -1.52
N VAL A 11 -24.43 -8.92 -1.25
CA VAL A 11 -23.18 -8.35 -0.72
C VAL A 11 -22.86 -8.94 0.66
N THR A 12 -23.85 -9.15 1.50
CA THR A 12 -23.69 -9.78 2.81
C THR A 12 -23.20 -11.22 2.67
N GLU A 13 -23.79 -12.00 1.76
CA GLU A 13 -23.34 -13.37 1.45
C GLU A 13 -21.90 -13.40 0.98
N ARG A 14 -21.52 -12.51 0.05
CA ARG A 14 -20.13 -12.40 -0.44
C ARG A 14 -19.17 -12.04 0.68
N LEU A 15 -19.56 -11.12 1.56
CA LEU A 15 -18.73 -10.68 2.67
C LEU A 15 -18.53 -11.84 3.67
N MET A 16 -19.61 -12.51 4.05
CA MET A 16 -19.56 -13.65 4.96
C MET A 16 -18.75 -14.79 4.37
N ALA A 17 -19.00 -15.16 3.11
CA ALA A 17 -18.25 -16.21 2.44
C ALA A 17 -16.77 -15.84 2.30
N GLY A 18 -16.46 -14.62 1.85
CA GLY A 18 -15.09 -14.15 1.63
C GLY A 18 -14.26 -14.07 2.91
N ILE A 19 -14.86 -13.61 4.02
CA ILE A 19 -14.19 -13.50 5.32
C ILE A 19 -14.05 -14.87 6.00
N LEU A 20 -15.09 -15.70 5.96
CA LEU A 20 -15.09 -16.98 6.66
C LEU A 20 -14.36 -18.09 5.90
N THR A 21 -14.15 -17.93 4.59
CA THR A 21 -13.36 -18.88 3.80
C THR A 21 -11.88 -18.72 4.13
N PHE A 22 -11.32 -19.71 4.82
CA PHE A 22 -9.89 -19.76 5.08
C PHE A 22 -9.18 -20.42 3.88
N PRO A 23 -8.10 -19.83 3.34
CA PRO A 23 -7.44 -20.39 2.17
C PRO A 23 -6.76 -21.72 2.49
N ASP A 24 -6.98 -22.72 1.64
CA ASP A 24 -6.28 -24.01 1.72
C ASP A 24 -4.84 -23.95 1.16
N GLY A 25 -4.13 -25.07 1.21
CA GLY A 25 -2.75 -25.15 0.72
C GLY A 25 -2.59 -24.85 -0.78
N GLN A 26 -3.60 -25.18 -1.60
CA GLN A 26 -3.57 -24.89 -3.03
C GLN A 26 -3.73 -23.40 -3.29
N ALA A 27 -4.63 -22.73 -2.56
CA ALA A 27 -4.80 -21.29 -2.61
C ALA A 27 -3.50 -20.56 -2.24
N TRP A 28 -2.81 -21.00 -1.17
CA TRP A 28 -1.51 -20.43 -0.81
C TRP A 28 -0.41 -20.68 -1.85
N ALA A 29 -0.39 -21.87 -2.47
CA ALA A 29 0.54 -22.14 -3.57
C ALA A 29 0.31 -21.18 -4.76
N ILE A 30 -0.96 -20.91 -5.12
CA ILE A 30 -1.32 -19.92 -6.14
C ILE A 30 -0.84 -18.52 -5.73
N VAL A 31 -1.07 -18.11 -4.48
CA VAL A 31 -0.60 -16.82 -3.95
C VAL A 31 0.91 -16.66 -4.09
N VAL A 32 1.70 -17.69 -3.74
CA VAL A 32 3.16 -17.67 -3.88
C VAL A 32 3.58 -17.51 -5.34
N ILE A 33 2.96 -18.24 -6.26
CA ILE A 33 3.21 -18.12 -7.70
C ILE A 33 2.89 -16.70 -8.20
N LEU A 34 1.75 -16.15 -7.80
CA LEU A 34 1.34 -14.80 -8.18
C LEU A 34 2.30 -13.73 -7.65
N ILE A 35 2.76 -13.86 -6.41
CA ILE A 35 3.78 -12.98 -5.82
C ILE A 35 5.09 -13.03 -6.62
N MET A 36 5.55 -14.23 -6.99
CA MET A 36 6.76 -14.39 -7.80
C MET A 36 6.60 -13.73 -9.18
N ILE A 37 5.48 -13.98 -9.88
CA ILE A 37 5.20 -13.40 -11.19
C ILE A 37 5.18 -11.86 -11.10
N TYR A 38 4.47 -11.31 -10.12
CA TYR A 38 4.43 -9.87 -9.92
C TYR A 38 5.82 -9.31 -9.62
N GLY A 39 6.58 -9.94 -8.72
CA GLY A 39 7.95 -9.52 -8.40
C GLY A 39 8.87 -9.51 -9.61
N LEU A 40 8.80 -10.54 -10.46
CA LEU A 40 9.59 -10.66 -11.69
C LEU A 40 9.28 -9.56 -12.72
N ILE A 41 8.07 -9.02 -12.72
CA ILE A 41 7.66 -7.95 -13.64
C ILE A 41 7.89 -6.57 -12.99
N ALA A 42 7.38 -6.38 -11.78
CA ALA A 42 7.34 -5.12 -11.08
C ALA A 42 8.71 -4.63 -10.64
N LEU A 43 9.59 -5.52 -10.14
CA LEU A 43 10.90 -5.11 -9.65
C LEU A 43 11.79 -4.56 -10.77
N PRO A 44 12.02 -5.26 -11.91
CA PRO A 44 12.88 -4.72 -12.96
C PRO A 44 12.33 -3.43 -13.58
N ILE A 45 11.01 -3.37 -13.81
CA ILE A 45 10.35 -2.20 -14.39
C ILE A 45 10.41 -1.01 -13.44
N GLY A 46 10.09 -1.23 -12.16
CA GLY A 46 10.07 -0.19 -11.14
C GLY A 46 11.45 0.37 -10.85
N LEU A 47 12.48 -0.48 -10.77
CA LEU A 47 13.87 -0.07 -10.57
C LEU A 47 14.43 0.69 -11.80
N ARG A 48 14.21 0.17 -13.01
CA ARG A 48 14.72 0.78 -14.25
C ARG A 48 14.16 2.18 -14.50
N ASN A 49 12.92 2.43 -14.13
CA ASN A 49 12.28 3.75 -14.26
C ASN A 49 12.50 4.63 -13.03
N GLY A 50 13.30 4.18 -12.07
CA GLY A 50 13.59 4.90 -10.82
C GLY A 50 12.37 5.09 -9.92
N PHE A 51 11.26 4.39 -10.17
CA PHE A 51 10.05 4.46 -9.35
C PHE A 51 10.24 3.72 -8.02
N LEU A 52 10.75 2.49 -8.08
CA LEU A 52 11.21 1.74 -6.91
C LEU A 52 12.66 2.13 -6.65
N GLN A 53 12.97 2.50 -5.41
CA GLN A 53 14.33 2.89 -5.01
C GLN A 53 14.63 2.20 -3.69
N LEU A 54 15.71 1.42 -3.62
CA LEU A 54 16.07 0.75 -2.38
C LEU A 54 16.35 1.81 -1.31
N ASP A 55 15.49 1.88 -0.32
CA ASP A 55 15.63 2.79 0.82
C ASP A 55 16.22 1.98 1.97
N GLN A 56 17.54 2.10 2.15
CA GLN A 56 18.25 1.38 3.21
C GLN A 56 18.05 2.03 4.58
N ASP A 57 17.56 3.27 4.59
CA ASP A 57 17.29 4.02 5.81
C ASP A 57 15.87 3.71 6.28
N LEU A 58 15.76 2.95 7.38
CA LEU A 58 14.47 2.73 8.02
C LEU A 58 13.85 4.07 8.42
N PRO A 59 12.53 4.24 8.32
CA PRO A 59 11.88 5.51 8.62
C PRO A 59 12.29 6.02 10.01
N THR A 60 12.89 7.20 9.99
CA THR A 60 13.48 7.85 11.15
C THR A 60 12.43 8.73 11.81
N ILE A 61 12.59 8.97 13.11
CA ILE A 61 11.96 10.12 13.76
C ILE A 61 12.81 11.31 13.35
N ASP A 62 12.23 12.33 12.71
CA ASP A 62 12.90 13.61 12.54
C ASP A 62 13.16 14.18 13.93
N VAL A 63 14.36 13.92 14.45
CA VAL A 63 14.87 14.66 15.60
C VAL A 63 15.22 16.02 15.03
N GLN A 64 14.28 16.95 15.14
CA GLN A 64 14.52 18.35 14.84
C GLN A 64 15.80 18.73 15.61
N PRO A 65 16.88 19.15 14.92
CA PRO A 65 18.06 19.62 15.61
C PRO A 65 17.59 20.68 16.59
N LEU A 66 17.99 20.58 17.86
CA LEU A 66 17.76 21.64 18.83
C LEU A 66 18.14 22.93 18.13
N SER A 67 17.16 23.82 17.92
CA SER A 67 17.42 25.19 17.49
C SER A 67 18.59 25.65 18.34
N PRO A 68 19.71 26.10 17.76
CA PRO A 68 20.68 26.82 18.56
C PRO A 68 19.86 27.90 19.25
N LEU A 69 19.87 27.86 20.57
CA LEU A 69 19.20 28.82 21.43
C LEU A 69 19.36 30.19 20.78
N SER A 70 18.24 30.87 20.53
CA SER A 70 18.22 32.22 19.98
C SER A 70 19.38 32.99 20.58
N LYS A 71 20.30 33.47 19.73
CA LYS A 71 21.35 34.40 20.15
C LYS A 71 20.65 35.58 20.79
N GLU A 72 20.56 35.51 22.11
CA GLU A 72 20.21 36.61 22.97
C GLU A 72 21.27 37.67 22.73
N THR A 73 20.76 38.85 22.39
CA THR A 73 21.49 40.09 22.29
C THR A 73 22.37 40.28 23.52
N ASP A 74 23.68 40.42 23.33
CA ASP A 74 24.42 41.44 24.07
C ASP A 74 25.76 41.79 23.41
N HIS A 75 26.03 43.08 23.51
CA HIS A 75 27.24 43.76 23.06
C HIS A 75 28.48 43.24 23.79
N ASP A 76 29.58 43.14 23.04
CA ASP A 76 30.97 43.29 23.49
C ASP A 76 31.57 42.22 24.45
N ALA A 77 32.11 41.14 23.89
CA ALA A 77 33.16 40.33 24.56
C ALA A 77 34.14 39.70 23.54
N PRO A 78 35.47 39.68 23.82
CA PRO A 78 36.49 39.24 22.85
C PRO A 78 36.54 37.71 22.72
N LEU A 79 36.60 37.25 21.47
CA LEU A 79 36.56 35.85 21.05
C LEU A 79 37.76 35.04 21.60
N SER A 80 37.48 34.04 22.44
CA SER A 80 38.42 32.94 22.72
C SER A 80 38.28 31.83 21.65
N PRO A 81 39.37 31.25 21.12
CA PRO A 81 39.32 30.31 20.01
C PRO A 81 39.05 28.85 20.42
N LEU A 82 38.41 28.58 21.58
CA LEU A 82 38.48 27.26 22.23
C LEU A 82 37.17 26.56 22.59
N LEU A 83 36.03 26.94 22.02
CA LEU A 83 34.78 26.19 22.15
C LEU A 83 34.05 26.37 20.80
N ILE A 84 33.66 25.37 20.02
CA ILE A 84 32.92 24.15 20.33
C ILE A 84 33.16 23.24 19.12
N GLU A 85 33.98 22.21 19.26
CA GLU A 85 33.92 21.06 18.36
C GLU A 85 32.69 20.26 18.84
N SER A 86 31.49 20.71 18.47
CA SER A 86 30.29 19.92 18.75
C SER A 86 30.41 18.72 17.85
N ASP A 87 30.74 17.59 18.45
CA ASP A 87 30.75 16.29 17.82
C ASP A 87 29.40 16.02 17.12
N VAL A 88 29.32 16.39 15.84
CA VAL A 88 28.19 16.13 14.95
C VAL A 88 28.14 14.63 14.58
N SER A 89 29.14 13.84 15.00
CA SER A 89 29.38 12.50 14.44
C SER A 89 28.58 11.37 15.09
N ALA A 90 27.65 11.65 15.99
CA ALA A 90 26.82 10.60 16.60
C ALA A 90 25.34 10.96 16.73
N VAL A 91 24.71 11.51 15.69
CA VAL A 91 23.26 11.30 15.54
C VAL A 91 23.07 9.84 15.15
N LYS A 92 23.07 8.95 16.16
CA LYS A 92 22.70 7.55 16.00
C LYS A 92 21.22 7.52 15.68
N VAL A 93 20.90 7.62 14.41
CA VAL A 93 19.55 7.52 13.86
C VAL A 93 19.00 6.16 14.26
N LYS A 94 18.26 6.13 15.37
CA LYS A 94 17.65 4.92 15.88
C LYS A 94 16.48 4.62 14.96
N THR A 95 16.56 3.51 14.23
CA THR A 95 15.42 2.87 13.59
C THR A 95 14.22 2.92 14.51
N SER A 96 13.16 3.59 14.08
CA SER A 96 11.96 3.70 14.89
C SER A 96 11.01 2.55 14.53
N TRP A 97 11.26 1.39 15.13
CA TRP A 97 10.32 0.25 15.11
C TRP A 97 8.85 0.66 15.34
N PRO A 98 8.52 1.65 16.20
CA PRO A 98 7.17 2.17 16.31
C PRO A 98 6.59 2.70 14.98
N ILE A 99 7.38 3.37 14.14
CA ILE A 99 6.94 3.87 12.84
C ILE A 99 6.72 2.70 11.86
N VAL A 100 7.62 1.72 11.85
CA VAL A 100 7.47 0.50 11.02
C VAL A 100 6.16 -0.22 11.36
N VAL A 101 5.93 -0.47 12.65
CA VAL A 101 4.69 -1.11 13.13
C VAL A 101 3.46 -0.28 12.78
N LYS A 102 3.53 1.05 12.95
CA LYS A 102 2.44 1.95 12.56
C LYS A 102 2.13 1.83 11.05
N ILE A 103 3.14 1.84 10.19
CA ILE A 103 2.96 1.68 8.74
C ILE A 103 2.30 0.34 8.42
N MET A 104 2.79 -0.75 9.02
CA MET A 104 2.24 -2.09 8.80
C MET A 104 0.77 -2.19 9.22
N ILE A 105 0.43 -1.68 10.40
CA ILE A 105 -0.96 -1.72 10.92
C ILE A 105 -1.86 -0.80 10.10
N THR A 106 -1.45 0.44 9.83
CA THR A 106 -2.26 1.36 9.02
C THR A 106 -2.49 0.77 7.64
N ALA A 107 -1.45 0.28 6.96
CA ALA A 107 -1.56 -0.30 5.62
C ALA A 107 -2.44 -1.56 5.58
N LEU A 108 -2.56 -2.30 6.69
CA LEU A 108 -3.45 -3.46 6.78
C LEU A 108 -4.91 -3.04 6.71
N PHE A 109 -5.32 -2.01 7.45
CA PHE A 109 -6.70 -1.54 7.43
C PHE A 109 -6.98 -0.68 6.19
N THR A 110 -6.08 0.24 5.88
CA THR A 110 -6.14 1.15 4.71
C THR A 110 -4.74 1.30 4.13
N PRO A 111 -4.46 0.73 2.93
CA PRO A 111 -5.45 0.34 1.92
C PRO A 111 -5.97 -1.11 2.00
N ALA A 112 -5.23 -2.07 2.55
CA ALA A 112 -5.42 -3.48 2.18
C ALA A 112 -6.84 -4.02 2.44
N ILE A 113 -7.34 -4.05 3.68
CA ILE A 113 -8.68 -4.60 3.98
C ILE A 113 -9.77 -3.75 3.31
N ALA A 114 -9.73 -2.42 3.48
CA ALA A 114 -10.78 -1.54 2.97
C ALA A 114 -10.94 -1.62 1.44
N GLU A 115 -9.83 -1.56 0.71
CA GLU A 115 -9.85 -1.65 -0.74
C GLU A 115 -10.21 -3.05 -1.23
N GLU A 116 -9.71 -4.11 -0.61
CA GLU A 116 -10.08 -5.48 -1.01
C GLU A 116 -11.56 -5.78 -0.75
N ILE A 117 -12.16 -5.26 0.33
CA ILE A 117 -13.62 -5.36 0.52
C ILE A 117 -14.37 -4.66 -0.62
N PHE A 118 -13.98 -3.43 -0.96
CA PHE A 118 -14.66 -2.68 -2.01
C PHE A 118 -14.47 -3.32 -3.39
N PHE A 119 -13.24 -3.63 -3.78
CA PHE A 119 -12.97 -4.11 -5.13
C PHE A 119 -13.26 -5.59 -5.31
N ARG A 120 -13.02 -6.46 -4.32
CA ARG A 120 -13.15 -7.93 -4.50
C ARG A 120 -14.46 -8.47 -3.96
N VAL A 121 -14.95 -7.95 -2.83
CA VAL A 121 -16.21 -8.44 -2.27
C VAL A 121 -17.41 -7.72 -2.87
N LEU A 122 -17.40 -6.39 -2.91
CA LEU A 122 -18.56 -5.63 -3.38
C LEU A 122 -18.73 -5.72 -4.91
N LEU A 123 -17.65 -5.55 -5.69
CA LEU A 123 -17.74 -5.50 -7.16
C LEU A 123 -17.68 -6.87 -7.85
N LEU A 124 -16.87 -7.82 -7.35
CA LEU A 124 -16.72 -9.13 -8.02
C LEU A 124 -17.72 -10.16 -7.51
N PRO A 125 -18.19 -11.07 -8.39
CA PRO A 125 -18.91 -12.24 -7.94
C PRO A 125 -18.01 -13.16 -7.12
N HIS A 126 -18.56 -13.74 -6.06
CA HIS A 126 -17.92 -14.77 -5.27
C HIS A 126 -18.01 -16.13 -5.99
N PRO A 127 -17.01 -17.02 -5.90
CA PRO A 127 -17.02 -18.32 -6.57
C PRO A 127 -18.24 -19.20 -6.24
N SER A 128 -18.78 -19.10 -5.02
CA SER A 128 -19.98 -19.85 -4.61
C SER A 128 -21.26 -19.44 -5.36
N GLU A 129 -21.27 -18.26 -6.00
CA GLU A 129 -22.38 -17.83 -6.86
C GLU A 129 -22.40 -18.56 -8.21
N ASN A 130 -21.41 -19.43 -8.48
CA ASN A 130 -21.21 -20.12 -9.76
C ASN A 130 -21.34 -19.17 -10.98
N PRO A 131 -20.63 -18.02 -10.98
CA PRO A 131 -20.76 -17.04 -12.06
C PRO A 131 -20.27 -17.61 -13.40
N SER A 132 -20.92 -17.20 -14.49
CA SER A 132 -20.44 -17.50 -15.84
C SER A 132 -19.07 -16.86 -16.11
N LEU A 133 -18.27 -17.44 -17.00
CA LEU A 133 -16.97 -16.87 -17.38
C LEU A 133 -17.10 -15.43 -17.89
N ILE A 134 -18.14 -15.13 -18.66
CA ILE A 134 -18.44 -13.77 -19.15
C ILE A 134 -18.64 -12.81 -17.97
N SER A 135 -19.40 -13.22 -16.96
CA SER A 135 -19.63 -12.42 -15.75
C SER A 135 -18.31 -12.15 -15.01
N ILE A 136 -17.47 -13.17 -14.83
CA ILE A 136 -16.15 -13.03 -14.19
C ILE A 136 -15.29 -12.01 -14.94
N TYR A 137 -15.14 -12.15 -16.26
CA TYR A 137 -14.30 -11.23 -17.04
C TYR A 137 -14.86 -9.81 -17.07
N ALA A 138 -16.17 -9.65 -17.22
CA ALA A 138 -16.82 -8.35 -17.24
C ALA A 138 -16.62 -7.61 -15.89
N TRP A 139 -16.98 -8.24 -14.78
CA TRP A 139 -16.85 -7.62 -13.45
C TRP A 139 -15.39 -7.44 -13.02
N SER A 140 -14.49 -8.35 -13.40
CA SER A 140 -13.05 -8.17 -13.18
C SER A 140 -12.51 -6.95 -13.92
N THR A 141 -12.95 -6.73 -15.16
CA THR A 141 -12.54 -5.57 -15.96
C THR A 141 -13.09 -4.28 -15.36
N VAL A 142 -14.38 -4.25 -15.00
CA VAL A 142 -15.02 -3.10 -14.35
C VAL A 142 -14.31 -2.76 -13.04
N SER A 143 -14.11 -3.76 -12.17
CA SER A 143 -13.42 -3.55 -10.89
C SER A 143 -12.00 -3.03 -11.09
N LEU A 144 -11.25 -3.56 -12.07
CA LEU A 144 -9.88 -3.14 -12.33
C LEU A 144 -9.82 -1.69 -12.85
N VAL A 145 -10.72 -1.31 -13.75
CA VAL A 145 -10.81 0.07 -14.26
C VAL A 145 -11.14 1.04 -13.13
N ILE A 146 -12.13 0.72 -12.29
CA ILE A 146 -12.48 1.57 -11.14
C ILE A 146 -11.31 1.63 -10.15
N PHE A 147 -10.62 0.53 -9.90
CA PHE A 147 -9.43 0.49 -9.04
C PHE A 147 -8.31 1.41 -9.56
N VAL A 148 -8.00 1.37 -10.86
CA VAL A 148 -6.97 2.23 -11.44
C VAL A 148 -7.37 3.71 -11.39
N ILE A 149 -8.63 4.04 -11.69
CA ILE A 149 -9.15 5.42 -11.62
C ILE A 149 -9.26 5.92 -10.18
N TYR A 150 -9.53 5.02 -9.23
CA TYR A 150 -9.61 5.37 -7.81
C TYR A 150 -8.33 6.01 -7.30
N HIS A 151 -7.16 5.62 -7.78
CA HIS A 151 -5.89 6.20 -7.33
C HIS A 151 -5.76 7.71 -7.59
N PRO A 152 -5.84 8.22 -8.84
CA PRO A 152 -5.78 9.66 -9.08
C PRO A 152 -6.95 10.39 -8.40
N LEU A 153 -8.15 9.79 -8.31
CA LEU A 153 -9.26 10.38 -7.55
C LEU A 153 -8.94 10.51 -6.06
N ASN A 154 -8.40 9.47 -5.46
CA ASN A 154 -7.97 9.44 -4.06
C ASN A 154 -6.95 10.54 -3.78
N ALA A 155 -6.01 10.75 -4.71
CA ALA A 155 -5.04 11.83 -4.62
C ALA A 155 -5.59 13.24 -4.89
N ILE A 156 -6.83 13.37 -5.38
CA ILE A 156 -7.52 14.66 -5.45
C ILE A 156 -8.36 14.90 -4.19
N THR A 157 -8.99 13.85 -3.64
CA THR A 157 -10.02 13.99 -2.62
C THR A 157 -9.54 13.74 -1.19
N PHE A 158 -8.89 12.60 -0.92
CA PHE A 158 -8.60 12.16 0.45
C PHE A 158 -7.11 12.19 0.78
N TYR A 159 -6.23 12.07 -0.21
CA TYR A 159 -4.78 12.07 0.00
C TYR A 159 -3.98 12.93 -1.01
N PRO A 160 -4.13 14.27 -0.95
CA PRO A 160 -3.45 15.19 -1.87
C PRO A 160 -1.93 15.07 -1.96
N ALA A 161 -1.26 14.67 -0.87
CA ALA A 161 0.19 14.45 -0.85
C ALA A 161 0.64 13.35 -1.85
N ALA A 162 -0.25 12.40 -2.17
CA ALA A 162 0.06 11.32 -3.11
C ALA A 162 -0.07 11.73 -4.59
N ARG A 163 -0.43 12.98 -4.92
CA ARG A 163 -0.75 13.40 -6.30
C ARG A 163 0.38 13.17 -7.29
N GLU A 164 1.62 13.49 -6.92
CA GLU A 164 2.80 13.25 -7.75
C GLU A 164 3.09 11.76 -7.99
N THR A 165 2.48 10.87 -7.21
CA THR A 165 2.67 9.43 -7.29
C THR A 165 1.49 8.75 -7.97
N PHE A 166 0.26 9.05 -7.55
CA PHE A 166 -0.95 8.38 -8.01
C PHE A 166 -1.36 8.76 -9.43
N PHE A 167 -0.80 9.83 -9.99
CA PHE A 167 -0.95 10.18 -11.41
C PHE A 167 0.14 9.59 -12.31
N LYS A 168 1.22 9.03 -11.74
CA LYS A 168 2.33 8.52 -12.55
C LYS A 168 1.91 7.26 -13.31
N PRO A 169 2.12 7.19 -14.64
CA PRO A 169 1.77 6.00 -15.43
C PRO A 169 2.42 4.72 -14.90
N ILE A 170 3.67 4.81 -14.43
CA ILE A 170 4.39 3.66 -13.86
C ILE A 170 3.73 3.16 -12.57
N PHE A 171 3.25 4.06 -11.71
CA PHE A 171 2.52 3.68 -10.51
C PHE A 171 1.19 2.99 -10.88
N LEU A 172 0.42 3.60 -11.78
CA LEU A 172 -0.85 3.03 -12.24
C LEU A 172 -0.66 1.67 -12.91
N PHE A 173 0.41 1.48 -13.67
CA PHE A 173 0.75 0.18 -14.25
C PHE A 173 1.03 -0.87 -13.16
N LEU A 174 1.88 -0.56 -12.18
CA LEU A 174 2.17 -1.47 -11.08
C LEU A 174 0.94 -1.76 -10.22
N ALA A 175 0.14 -0.73 -9.92
CA ALA A 175 -1.15 -0.88 -9.25
C ALA A 175 -2.08 -1.79 -10.07
N THR A 176 -2.17 -1.62 -11.38
CA THR A 176 -2.97 -2.49 -12.26
C THR A 176 -2.53 -3.95 -12.15
N LEU A 177 -1.22 -4.23 -12.19
CA LEU A 177 -0.69 -5.58 -12.01
C LEU A 177 -1.05 -6.17 -10.64
N LEU A 178 -0.92 -5.36 -9.57
CA LEU A 178 -1.31 -5.77 -8.22
C LEU A 178 -2.81 -6.08 -8.18
N GLY A 179 -3.59 -5.23 -8.83
CA GLY A 179 -5.03 -5.37 -9.00
C GLY A 179 -5.42 -6.70 -9.64
N ILE A 180 -4.72 -7.08 -10.72
CA ILE A 180 -4.91 -8.34 -11.44
C ILE A 180 -4.61 -9.54 -10.53
N ILE A 181 -3.45 -9.56 -9.87
CA ILE A 181 -3.07 -10.73 -9.06
C ILE A 181 -3.98 -10.90 -7.82
N CYS A 182 -4.42 -9.82 -7.18
CA CYS A 182 -5.40 -9.88 -6.10
C CYS A 182 -6.74 -10.43 -6.59
N THR A 183 -7.19 -10.01 -7.77
CA THR A 183 -8.42 -10.52 -8.40
C THR A 183 -8.33 -12.01 -8.72
N ILE A 184 -7.20 -12.47 -9.28
CA ILE A 184 -6.97 -13.91 -9.53
C ILE A 184 -6.97 -14.69 -8.22
N ALA A 185 -6.26 -14.21 -7.20
CA ALA A 185 -6.17 -14.86 -5.89
C ALA A 185 -7.56 -15.01 -5.24
N TYR A 186 -8.37 -13.94 -5.27
CA TYR A 186 -9.73 -13.96 -4.74
C TYR A 186 -10.65 -14.92 -5.50
N ILE A 187 -10.67 -14.87 -6.84
CA ILE A 187 -11.54 -15.75 -7.65
C ILE A 187 -11.16 -17.22 -7.48
N LYS A 188 -9.85 -17.52 -7.32
CA LYS A 188 -9.38 -18.90 -7.17
C LYS A 188 -9.59 -19.47 -5.76
N SER A 189 -9.52 -18.63 -4.73
CA SER A 189 -9.64 -19.08 -3.34
C SER A 189 -11.03 -18.89 -2.73
N GLY A 190 -11.84 -17.98 -3.26
CA GLY A 190 -13.04 -17.48 -2.59
C GLY A 190 -12.76 -16.73 -1.28
N SER A 191 -11.49 -16.45 -0.96
CA SER A 191 -11.09 -15.86 0.31
C SER A 191 -10.54 -14.46 0.10
N ILE A 192 -11.06 -13.49 0.86
CA ILE A 192 -10.54 -12.12 0.85
C ILE A 192 -9.10 -12.07 1.39
N TRP A 193 -8.72 -13.00 2.27
CA TRP A 193 -7.43 -13.01 2.94
C TRP A 193 -6.26 -13.20 1.98
N THR A 194 -6.46 -13.95 0.88
CA THR A 194 -5.42 -14.12 -0.13
C THR A 194 -5.07 -12.79 -0.81
N ALA A 195 -6.08 -12.02 -1.19
CA ALA A 195 -5.90 -10.70 -1.79
C ALA A 195 -5.36 -9.68 -0.78
N VAL A 196 -5.86 -9.69 0.46
CA VAL A 196 -5.39 -8.81 1.54
C VAL A 196 -3.91 -9.03 1.82
N VAL A 197 -3.45 -10.28 1.94
CA VAL A 197 -2.04 -10.58 2.20
C VAL A 197 -1.15 -10.12 1.04
N ILE A 198 -1.54 -10.39 -0.21
CA ILE A 198 -0.80 -9.92 -1.39
C ILE A 198 -0.71 -8.40 -1.40
N HIS A 199 -1.84 -7.70 -1.29
CA HIS A 199 -1.91 -6.24 -1.35
C HIS A 199 -1.08 -5.62 -0.22
N TRP A 200 -1.33 -6.05 1.02
CA TRP A 200 -0.64 -5.55 2.20
C TRP A 200 0.87 -5.74 2.11
N LEU A 201 1.33 -6.92 1.70
CA LEU A 201 2.75 -7.24 1.57
C LEU A 201 3.44 -6.27 0.60
N PHE A 202 2.89 -6.08 -0.61
CA PHE A 202 3.52 -5.23 -1.60
C PHE A 202 3.50 -3.75 -1.21
N VAL A 203 2.41 -3.27 -0.59
CA VAL A 203 2.34 -1.90 -0.07
C VAL A 203 3.38 -1.69 1.02
N VAL A 204 3.49 -2.59 2.00
CA VAL A 204 4.46 -2.48 3.09
C VAL A 204 5.89 -2.52 2.58
N ILE A 205 6.23 -3.47 1.70
CA ILE A 205 7.56 -3.56 1.09
C ILE A 205 7.89 -2.26 0.35
N TRP A 206 6.93 -1.73 -0.42
CA TRP A 206 7.14 -0.49 -1.15
C TRP A 206 7.34 0.72 -0.23
N LEU A 207 6.48 0.89 0.77
CA LEU A 207 6.54 2.01 1.70
C LEU A 207 7.83 2.04 2.52
N ILE A 208 8.27 0.87 3.01
CA ILE A 208 9.36 0.77 3.98
C ILE A 208 10.72 0.58 3.29
N GLY A 209 10.79 -0.18 2.20
CA GLY A 209 12.07 -0.60 1.61
C GLY A 209 12.30 -0.15 0.16
N LEU A 210 11.27 0.29 -0.57
CA LEU A 210 11.41 0.65 -2.00
C LEU A 210 11.04 2.11 -2.30
N GLY A 211 11.20 2.99 -1.32
CA GLY A 211 11.11 4.45 -1.49
C GLY A 211 9.67 5.00 -1.53
N GLY A 212 8.67 4.19 -1.19
CA GLY A 212 7.26 4.60 -1.22
C GLY A 212 6.93 5.70 -0.21
N LYS A 213 7.49 5.67 1.00
CA LYS A 213 7.23 6.71 2.01
C LYS A 213 7.65 8.10 1.52
N LYS A 214 8.86 8.23 0.95
CA LYS A 214 9.37 9.50 0.39
C LYS A 214 8.52 10.06 -0.76
N ARG A 215 7.70 9.22 -1.39
CA ARG A 215 6.81 9.58 -2.51
C ARG A 215 5.39 9.98 -2.09
N LEU A 216 5.05 9.77 -0.83
CA LEU A 216 3.73 10.04 -0.27
C LEU A 216 3.77 11.11 0.84
N LEU A 217 4.95 11.71 1.08
CA LEU A 217 5.18 12.83 1.98
C LEU A 217 5.15 14.15 1.21
#